data_AF-A0A2S6ME34-F1
#
_entry.id   AF-A0A2S6ME34-F1
#
_cell.length_a   1.000
_cell.length_b   1.000
_cell.length_c   1.000
_cell.angle_alpha   90.00
_cell.angle_beta   90.00
_cell.angle_gamma   90.00
#
_symmetry.space_group_name_H-M   'P 1'
#
loop_
_entity.id
_entity.type
_entity.pdbx_description
1 polymer ?
#
loop_
_entity_poly.entity_id
_entity_poly.type
_entity_poly.pdbx_seq_one_letter_code
_entity_poly.pdbx_strand_id
1 'polypeptide(L)'
;MSAGTTGVVRQHYQGKRMAIEDLVDDFWRDALTSNASGPEAQAKWNAFIYGLKDRVANFPQEAQDEVFLRAAKHNAGRIAIARRSLDALRIELGLPPAHNPLVDAAAETLVRATVWHGVGALFRWFR
;
A
#
# COMPACT_ATOMS: atom_id res chain seq x y z
N MET A 1 15.63 -40.14 18.43
CA MET A 1 14.28 -39.56 18.62
C MET A 1 14.44 -38.55 19.75
N SER A 2 14.23 -37.24 19.63
CA SER A 2 13.44 -36.44 18.69
C SER A 2 14.18 -35.15 18.32
N ALA A 3 13.92 -34.69 17.11
CA ALA A 3 14.34 -33.41 16.57
C ALA A 3 13.47 -32.28 17.12
N GLY A 4 14.10 -31.16 17.48
CA GLY A 4 13.44 -29.87 17.72
C GLY A 4 14.11 -28.83 16.84
N THR A 5 13.75 -28.85 15.55
CA THR A 5 14.30 -28.00 14.50
C THR A 5 13.97 -26.54 14.77
N THR A 6 14.98 -25.77 15.17
CA THR A 6 15.00 -24.31 15.10
C THR A 6 14.90 -23.90 13.64
N GLY A 7 13.67 -23.68 13.17
CA GLY A 7 13.34 -23.26 11.82
C GLY A 7 13.64 -21.77 11.61
N VAL A 8 14.87 -21.50 11.18
CA VAL A 8 15.29 -20.27 10.53
C VAL A 8 14.45 -20.06 9.26
N VAL A 9 13.59 -19.03 9.21
CA VAL A 9 13.24 -18.34 7.95
C VAL A 9 13.09 -16.85 8.22
N ARG A 10 14.23 -16.20 8.51
CA ARG A 10 14.35 -14.75 8.52
C ARG A 10 15.41 -14.35 7.49
N GLN A 11 15.17 -14.64 6.21
CA GLN A 11 15.98 -14.11 5.10
C GLN A 11 15.32 -14.45 3.76
N HIS A 12 14.50 -13.55 3.22
CA HIS A 12 14.18 -13.51 1.78
C HIS A 12 13.95 -12.04 1.31
N TYR A 13 14.65 -11.08 1.93
CA TYR A 13 14.66 -9.66 1.54
C TYR A 13 15.92 -9.27 0.76
N GLN A 14 16.35 -10.11 -0.18
CA GLN A 14 17.48 -9.82 -1.06
C GLN A 14 17.10 -10.11 -2.52
N GLY A 15 16.90 -9.07 -3.32
CA GLY A 15 17.13 -9.13 -4.77
C GLY A 15 15.93 -9.17 -5.74
N LYS A 16 14.67 -9.22 -5.28
CA LYS A 16 13.54 -8.93 -6.18
C LYS A 16 13.42 -7.42 -6.32
N ARG A 17 13.54 -6.88 -7.54
CA ARG A 17 12.90 -5.60 -7.85
C ARG A 17 11.44 -5.78 -7.46
N MET A 18 11.03 -5.22 -6.31
CA MET A 18 9.65 -5.34 -5.85
C MET A 18 8.78 -4.71 -6.92
N ALA A 19 7.78 -5.46 -7.39
CA ALA A 19 6.86 -4.92 -8.38
C ALA A 19 6.17 -3.70 -7.77
N ILE A 20 5.73 -2.76 -8.61
CA ILE A 20 5.04 -1.56 -8.13
C ILE A 20 3.78 -1.93 -7.36
N GLU A 21 3.13 -3.02 -7.76
CA GLU A 21 2.00 -3.64 -7.11
C GLU A 21 2.35 -4.15 -5.71
N ASP A 22 3.53 -4.78 -5.53
CA ASP A 22 4.01 -5.23 -4.22
C ASP A 22 4.23 -4.04 -3.27
N LEU A 23 4.74 -2.92 -3.79
CA LEU A 23 4.94 -1.68 -3.02
C LEU A 23 3.63 -1.04 -2.58
N VAL A 24 2.60 -1.07 -3.44
CA VAL A 24 1.26 -0.62 -3.08
C VAL A 24 0.65 -1.56 -2.03
N ASP A 25 0.87 -2.88 -2.16
CA ASP A 25 0.39 -3.86 -1.18
C ASP A 25 1.09 -3.72 0.17
N ASP A 26 2.40 -3.44 0.18
CA ASP A 26 3.17 -3.10 1.37
C ASP A 26 2.60 -1.85 2.05
N PHE A 27 2.31 -0.80 1.27
CA PHE A 27 1.65 0.41 1.78
C PHE A 27 0.33 0.08 2.46
N TRP A 28 -0.54 -0.71 1.82
CA TRP A 28 -1.82 -1.10 2.41
C TRP A 28 -1.66 -1.99 3.64
N ARG A 29 -0.65 -2.88 3.66
CA ARG A 29 -0.35 -3.68 4.85
C ARG A 29 0.09 -2.83 6.03
N ASP A 30 0.99 -1.87 5.82
CA ASP A 30 1.41 -0.92 6.86
C ASP A 30 0.23 -0.07 7.33
N ALA A 31 -0.53 0.47 6.39
CA ALA A 31 -1.74 1.23 6.66
C ALA A 31 -2.73 0.49 7.57
N LEU A 32 -3.08 -0.75 7.21
CA LEU A 32 -4.09 -1.56 7.90
C LEU A 32 -3.60 -2.10 9.26
N THR A 33 -2.28 -2.20 9.44
CA THR A 33 -1.69 -2.62 10.73
C THR A 33 -1.38 -1.43 11.64
N SER A 34 -1.25 -0.23 11.08
CA SER A 34 -1.12 1.00 11.84
C SER A 34 -2.48 1.56 12.28
N ASN A 35 -2.53 2.18 13.46
CA ASN A 35 -3.69 2.97 13.88
C ASN A 35 -3.69 4.38 13.24
N ALA A 36 -2.98 4.56 12.11
CA ALA A 36 -2.79 5.86 11.49
C ALA A 36 -4.12 6.34 10.89
N SER A 37 -4.56 7.52 11.32
CA SER A 37 -5.80 8.13 10.87
C SER A 37 -5.59 9.62 10.57
N GLY A 38 -6.51 10.21 9.80
CA GLY A 38 -6.52 11.64 9.50
C GLY A 38 -5.18 12.15 8.90
N PRO A 39 -4.55 13.18 9.47
CA PRO A 39 -3.30 13.75 8.95
C PRO A 39 -2.13 12.76 8.86
N GLU A 40 -2.04 11.79 9.78
CA GLU A 40 -0.97 10.79 9.77
C GLU A 40 -1.11 9.84 8.57
N ALA A 41 -2.33 9.38 8.33
CA ALA A 41 -2.68 8.59 7.15
C ALA A 41 -2.33 9.32 5.84
N GLN A 42 -2.62 10.63 5.77
CA GLN A 42 -2.24 11.47 4.63
C GLN A 42 -0.72 11.62 4.48
N ALA A 43 0.01 11.80 5.59
CA ALA A 43 1.47 11.90 5.57
C ALA A 43 2.13 10.60 5.07
N LYS A 44 1.64 9.43 5.51
CA LYS A 44 2.09 8.13 5.03
C LYS A 44 1.86 7.96 3.52
N TRP A 45 0.69 8.37 3.04
CA TRP A 45 0.40 8.34 1.60
C TRP A 45 1.36 9.23 0.80
N ASN A 46 1.60 10.46 1.26
CA ASN A 46 2.53 11.38 0.59
C ASN A 46 3.96 10.81 0.59
N ALA A 47 4.40 10.24 1.71
CA ALA A 47 5.72 9.60 1.80
C ALA A 47 5.87 8.44 0.81
N PHE A 48 4.82 7.63 0.63
CA PHE A 48 4.79 6.57 -0.38
C PHE A 48 4.95 7.13 -1.81
N ILE A 49 4.19 8.18 -2.16
CA ILE A 49 4.28 8.80 -3.50
C ILE A 49 5.64 9.45 -3.76
N TYR A 50 6.21 10.16 -2.78
CA TYR A 50 7.56 10.72 -2.92
C TYR A 50 8.61 9.61 -3.05
N GLY A 51 8.50 8.52 -2.29
CA GLY A 51 9.38 7.36 -2.42
C GLY A 51 9.30 6.69 -3.79
N LEU A 52 8.11 6.63 -4.42
CA LEU A 52 7.98 6.17 -5.81
C LEU A 52 8.67 7.12 -6.79
N LYS A 53 8.48 8.43 -6.63
CA LYS A 53 9.11 9.46 -7.46
C LYS A 53 10.63 9.35 -7.44
N ASP A 54 11.21 9.26 -6.25
CA ASP A 54 12.67 9.19 -6.09
C ASP A 54 13.27 7.95 -6.78
N ARG A 55 12.54 6.83 -6.78
CA ARG A 55 12.97 5.58 -7.44
C ARG A 55 13.00 5.68 -8.96
N VAL A 56 12.09 6.46 -9.55
CA VAL A 56 11.97 6.60 -11.01
C VAL A 56 12.55 7.91 -11.54
N ALA A 57 13.11 8.77 -10.68
CA ALA A 57 13.55 10.12 -11.04
C ALA A 57 14.56 10.17 -12.20
N ASN A 58 15.37 9.12 -12.35
CA ASN A 58 16.39 9.02 -13.40
C ASN A 58 15.89 8.27 -14.66
N PHE A 59 14.63 7.85 -14.70
CA PHE A 59 14.08 7.12 -15.85
C PHE A 59 13.51 8.11 -16.88
N PRO A 60 13.39 7.71 -18.16
CA PRO A 60 12.64 8.48 -19.15
C PRO A 60 11.20 8.71 -18.69
N GLN A 61 10.60 9.84 -19.08
CA GLN A 61 9.25 10.23 -18.64
C GLN A 61 8.21 9.12 -18.87
N GLU A 62 8.22 8.49 -20.05
CA GLU A 62 7.31 7.40 -20.39
C GLU A 62 7.37 6.23 -19.40
N ALA A 63 8.57 5.90 -18.91
CA ALA A 63 8.76 4.85 -17.93
C ALA A 63 8.35 5.29 -16.51
N GLN A 64 8.50 6.57 -16.17
CA GLN A 64 7.94 7.13 -14.92
C GLN A 64 6.42 7.04 -14.95
N ASP A 65 5.80 7.46 -16.05
CA ASP A 65 4.36 7.47 -16.26
C ASP A 65 3.77 6.06 -16.17
N GLU A 66 4.42 5.06 -16.79
CA GLU A 66 4.01 3.66 -16.70
C GLU A 66 4.01 3.15 -15.25
N VAL A 67 5.05 3.49 -14.47
CA VAL A 67 5.15 3.11 -13.06
C VAL A 67 4.01 3.74 -12.24
N PHE A 68 3.77 5.05 -12.41
CA PHE A 68 2.70 5.73 -11.69
C PHE A 68 1.31 5.23 -12.11
N LEU A 69 1.09 4.93 -13.39
CA LEU A 69 -0.17 4.37 -13.89
C LEU A 69 -0.44 3.00 -13.29
N ARG A 70 0.57 2.12 -13.23
CA ARG A 70 0.46 0.80 -12.60
C ARG A 70 0.17 0.91 -11.11
N ALA A 71 0.87 1.79 -10.39
CA ALA A 71 0.61 2.07 -8.98
C ALA A 71 -0.83 2.56 -8.76
N ALA A 72 -1.28 3.51 -9.57
CA ALA A 72 -2.63 4.08 -9.49
C ALA A 72 -3.71 3.01 -9.74
N LYS A 73 -3.54 2.19 -10.78
CA LYS A 73 -4.48 1.12 -11.14
C LYS A 73 -4.58 0.07 -10.04
N HIS A 74 -3.45 -0.40 -9.51
CA HIS A 74 -3.45 -1.39 -8.44
C HIS A 74 -4.04 -0.83 -7.14
N ASN A 75 -3.70 0.42 -6.79
CA ASN A 75 -4.26 1.12 -5.65
C ASN A 75 -5.78 1.30 -5.77
N ALA A 76 -6.29 1.62 -6.96
CA ALA A 76 -7.73 1.69 -7.21
C ALA A 76 -8.43 0.35 -6.96
N GLY A 77 -7.78 -0.78 -7.31
CA GLY A 77 -8.26 -2.12 -6.97
C GLY A 77 -8.37 -2.33 -5.46
N ARG A 78 -7.31 -2.00 -4.71
CA ARG A 78 -7.30 -2.10 -3.23
C ARG A 78 -8.38 -1.24 -2.58
N ILE A 79 -8.54 0.00 -3.04
CA ILE A 79 -9.62 0.90 -2.61
C ILE A 79 -11.00 0.29 -2.89
N ALA A 80 -11.20 -0.30 -4.06
CA ALA A 80 -12.50 -0.89 -4.42
C ALA A 80 -12.88 -2.04 -3.50
N ILE A 81 -11.91 -2.86 -3.09
CA ILE A 81 -12.11 -3.92 -2.09
C ILE A 81 -12.40 -3.30 -0.72
N ALA A 82 -11.55 -2.37 -0.27
CA ALA A 82 -11.68 -1.70 1.04
C ALA A 82 -13.05 -1.03 1.25
N ARG A 83 -13.60 -0.40 0.19
CA ARG A 83 -14.92 0.24 0.24
C ARG A 83 -16.07 -0.75 0.48
N ARG A 84 -15.89 -2.01 0.10
CA ARG A 84 -16.88 -3.08 0.31
C ARG A 84 -16.67 -3.74 1.66
N SER A 85 -15.41 -4.03 2.00
CA SER A 85 -15.03 -4.66 3.26
C SER A 85 -13.53 -4.47 3.51
N LEU A 86 -13.18 -3.87 4.64
CA LEU A 86 -11.79 -3.77 5.07
C LEU A 86 -11.19 -5.15 5.41
N ASP A 87 -11.98 -6.04 6.00
CA ASP A 87 -11.55 -7.42 6.26
C ASP A 87 -11.25 -8.20 4.98
N ALA A 88 -12.04 -8.01 3.92
CA ALA A 88 -11.75 -8.61 2.62
C ALA A 88 -10.39 -8.14 2.08
N LEU A 89 -10.08 -6.84 2.22
CA LEU A 89 -8.77 -6.32 1.84
C LEU A 89 -7.64 -6.91 2.71
N ARG A 90 -7.84 -7.02 4.03
CA ARG A 90 -6.86 -7.64 4.94
C ARG A 90 -6.55 -9.07 4.51
N ILE A 91 -7.58 -9.88 4.28
CA ILE A 91 -7.43 -11.28 3.85
C ILE A 91 -6.67 -11.37 2.53
N GLU A 92 -7.02 -10.52 1.55
CA GLU A 92 -6.35 -10.50 0.25
C GLU A 92 -4.87 -10.12 0.35
N LEU A 93 -4.51 -9.29 1.34
CA LEU A 93 -3.14 -8.89 1.66
C LEU A 93 -2.43 -9.85 2.62
N GLY A 94 -3.04 -10.98 2.99
CA GLY A 94 -2.46 -11.96 3.90
C GLY A 94 -2.41 -11.53 5.37
N LEU A 95 -3.24 -10.55 5.76
CA LEU A 95 -3.41 -10.08 7.13
C LEU A 95 -4.63 -10.76 7.79
N PRO A 96 -4.61 -10.95 9.13
CA PRO A 96 -5.80 -11.39 9.85
C PRO A 96 -6.91 -10.34 9.79
N PRO A 97 -8.20 -10.76 9.83
CA PRO A 97 -9.33 -9.84 9.94
C PRO A 97 -9.20 -8.96 11.18
N ALA A 98 -9.75 -7.75 11.12
CA ALA A 98 -9.72 -6.82 12.23
C ALA A 98 -10.71 -7.29 13.31
N HIS A 99 -10.25 -7.27 14.56
CA HIS A 99 -11.13 -7.41 15.73
C HIS A 99 -11.29 -6.08 16.47
N ASN A 100 -10.80 -4.97 15.89
CA ASN A 100 -10.68 -3.68 16.57
C ASN A 100 -11.35 -2.55 15.76
N PRO A 101 -12.43 -1.93 16.26
CA PRO A 101 -13.18 -0.89 15.56
C PRO A 101 -12.37 0.41 15.32
N LEU A 102 -11.30 0.66 16.08
CA LEU A 102 -10.42 1.82 15.85
C LEU A 102 -9.58 1.65 14.58
N VAL A 103 -9.16 0.41 14.30
CA VAL A 103 -8.42 0.08 13.07
C VAL A 103 -9.32 0.26 11.85
N ASP A 104 -10.59 -0.11 11.97
CA ASP A 104 -11.57 0.06 10.88
C ASP A 104 -11.84 1.54 10.57
N ALA A 105 -12.01 2.37 11.61
CA ALA A 105 -12.21 3.82 11.44
C ALA A 105 -10.97 4.50 10.85
N ALA A 106 -9.77 4.09 11.27
CA ALA A 106 -8.50 4.59 10.75
C ALA A 106 -8.33 4.22 9.27
N ALA A 107 -8.60 2.96 8.91
CA ALA A 107 -8.53 2.48 7.55
C ALA A 107 -9.60 3.12 6.64
N GLU A 108 -10.83 3.35 7.11
CA GLU A 108 -11.84 4.09 6.35
C GLU A 108 -11.37 5.53 6.07
N THR A 109 -10.75 6.17 7.06
CA THR A 109 -10.19 7.53 6.91
C THR A 109 -9.06 7.53 5.87
N LEU A 110 -8.20 6.52 5.88
CA LEU A 110 -7.16 6.37 4.87
C LEU A 110 -7.73 6.11 3.47
N VAL A 111 -8.76 5.28 3.34
CA VAL A 111 -9.47 5.05 2.07
C VAL A 111 -10.00 6.37 1.54
N ARG A 112 -10.64 7.19 2.40
CA ARG A 112 -11.10 8.52 2.00
C ARG A 112 -9.95 9.44 1.59
N ALA A 113 -8.84 9.44 2.32
CA ALA A 113 -7.67 10.26 1.99
C ALA A 113 -7.00 9.83 0.66
N THR A 114 -6.85 8.53 0.43
CA THR A 114 -6.27 7.98 -0.80
C THR A 114 -7.20 8.15 -2.01
N VAL A 115 -8.52 8.08 -1.83
CA VAL A 115 -9.51 8.38 -2.87
C VAL A 115 -9.54 9.87 -3.22
N TRP A 116 -9.66 10.75 -2.22
CA TRP A 116 -9.84 12.19 -2.43
C TRP A 116 -8.56 12.90 -2.84
N HIS A 117 -7.41 12.53 -2.26
CA HIS A 117 -6.12 13.16 -2.54
C HIS A 117 -5.23 12.33 -3.46
N GLY A 118 -5.18 11.00 -3.31
CA GLY A 118 -4.27 10.14 -4.08
C GLY A 118 -4.65 10.04 -5.56
N VAL A 119 -5.90 9.65 -5.84
CA VAL A 119 -6.39 9.53 -7.22
C VAL A 119 -6.43 10.90 -7.91
N GLY A 120 -6.96 11.92 -7.24
CA GLY A 120 -7.04 13.28 -7.81
C GLY A 120 -5.68 13.99 -7.99
N ALA A 121 -4.65 13.68 -7.20
CA ALA A 121 -3.30 14.21 -7.41
C ALA A 121 -2.56 13.45 -8.53
N LEU A 122 -2.71 12.12 -8.59
CA LEU A 122 -2.15 11.30 -9.67
C LEU A 122 -2.74 11.71 -11.04
N PHE A 123 -4.07 11.86 -11.15
CA PHE A 123 -4.69 12.30 -12.41
C PHE A 123 -4.41 13.76 -12.80
N ARG A 124 -4.19 14.67 -11.83
CA ARG A 124 -3.80 16.05 -12.14
C ARG A 124 -2.38 16.18 -12.69
N TRP A 125 -1.49 15.25 -12.36
CA TRP A 125 -0.12 15.26 -12.87
C TRP A 125 0.04 14.75 -14.30
N PHE A 126 -0.96 14.03 -14.82
CA PHE A 126 -1.00 13.59 -16.22
C PHE A 126 -1.75 14.55 -17.16
N ARG A 127 -2.04 15.80 -16.73
CA ARG A 127 -2.73 16.82 -17.55
C ARG A 127 -1.87 18.05 -17.79
#